data_AF-A0A0D9XQD7-F1
#
_entry.id   AF-A0A0D9XQD7-F1
#
_cell.length_a   1.000
_cell.length_b   1.000
_cell.length_c   1.000
_cell.angle_alpha   90.00
_cell.angle_beta   90.00
_cell.angle_gamma   90.00
#
_symmetry.space_group_name_H-M   'P 1'
#
loop_
_entity.id
_entity.type
_entity.pdbx_description
1 polymer ?
#
loop_
_entity_poly.entity_id
_entity_poly.type
_entity_poly.pdbx_seq_one_letter_code
_entity_poly.pdbx_strand_id
1 'polypeptide(L)' 'MAPASWRPPLENMIKINCDGAFNANDMSAASRWLASVSSALVAEVEAYRDGLQMIQTVGARDVILETDLAQLVSL' A
#
# COMPACT_ATOMS: atom_id res chain seq x y z
N MET A 1 -22.54 -13.62 10.35
CA MET A 1 -21.14 -14.12 10.31
C MET A 1 -20.33 -13.22 11.22
N ALA A 2 -19.58 -13.78 12.18
CA ALA A 2 -18.58 -12.98 12.91
C ALA A 2 -17.47 -12.56 11.93
N PRO A 3 -16.87 -11.37 12.08
CA PRO A 3 -15.71 -11.01 11.27
C PRO A 3 -14.62 -12.06 11.47
N ALA A 4 -13.95 -12.44 10.39
CA ALA A 4 -12.82 -13.35 10.48
C ALA A 4 -11.76 -12.73 11.40
N SER A 5 -11.34 -13.48 12.42
CA SER A 5 -10.21 -13.08 13.26
C SER A 5 -8.96 -12.97 12.39
N TRP A 6 -8.18 -11.90 12.57
CA TRP A 6 -6.89 -11.74 11.90
C TRP A 6 -6.02 -13.01 12.08
N ARG A 7 -5.34 -13.41 11.02
CA ARG A 7 -4.34 -14.48 11.03
C ARG A 7 -3.04 -13.94 10.43
N PRO A 8 -1.88 -14.34 10.96
CA PRO A 8 -0.60 -13.98 10.36
C PRO A 8 -0.48 -14.59 8.95
N PRO A 9 0.40 -14.02 8.10
CA PRO A 9 0.78 -14.67 6.84
C PRO A 9 1.36 -16.07 7.08
N LEU A 10 1.31 -16.92 6.06
CA LEU A 10 1.92 -18.24 6.11
C LEU A 10 3.45 -18.13 6.30
N GLU A 11 4.07 -19.22 6.74
CA GLU A 11 5.52 -19.29 6.84
C GLU A 11 6.17 -18.97 5.49
N ASN A 12 7.23 -18.15 5.52
CA ASN A 12 7.93 -17.61 4.35
C ASN A 12 7.15 -16.60 3.47
N MET A 13 5.94 -16.20 3.87
CA MET A 13 5.24 -15.07 3.23
C MET A 13 5.57 -13.75 3.93
N ILE A 14 5.78 -12.71 3.12
CA ILE A 14 5.86 -11.33 3.61
C ILE A 14 4.49 -10.68 3.40
N LYS A 15 3.99 -9.97 4.41
CA LYS A 15 2.83 -9.08 4.25
C LYS A 15 3.28 -7.64 4.30
N ILE A 16 2.86 -6.87 3.31
CA ILE A 16 3.10 -5.43 3.20
C ILE A 16 1.75 -4.74 3.19
N ASN A 17 1.57 -3.82 4.13
CA ASN A 17 0.43 -2.92 4.13
C ASN A 17 0.91 -1.58 3.55
N CYS A 18 0.18 -1.06 2.58
CA CYS A 18 0.43 0.24 1.97
C CYS A 18 -0.79 1.13 2.10
N ASP A 19 -0.53 2.41 2.35
CA ASP A 19 -1.52 3.47 2.58
C ASP A 19 -0.85 4.79 2.15
N GLY A 20 -1.60 5.62 1.45
CA GLY A 20 -1.16 6.93 0.97
C GLY A 20 -1.98 8.06 1.56
N ALA A 21 -1.38 8.89 2.42
CA ALA A 21 -2.04 10.11 2.87
C ALA A 21 -1.95 11.23 1.82
N PHE A 22 -2.88 12.20 1.86
CA PHE A 22 -2.82 13.42 1.04
C PHE A 22 -3.29 14.65 1.82
N ASN A 23 -2.53 15.75 1.76
CA ASN A 23 -2.96 17.05 2.27
C ASN A 23 -3.20 18.02 1.11
N ALA A 24 -4.46 18.45 0.92
CA ALA A 24 -4.84 19.35 -0.17
C ALA A 24 -4.21 20.76 -0.07
N ASN A 25 -3.83 21.21 1.12
CA ASN A 25 -3.25 22.54 1.32
C ASN A 25 -1.79 22.62 0.86
N ASP A 26 -1.05 21.51 1.01
CA ASP A 26 0.38 21.45 0.69
C ASP A 26 0.70 20.43 -0.43
N MET A 27 -0.33 19.77 -0.98
CA MET A 27 -0.27 18.66 -1.95
C MET A 27 0.69 17.52 -1.57
N SER A 28 1.02 17.37 -0.29
CA SER A 28 1.98 16.37 0.20
C SER A 28 1.33 15.00 0.43
N ALA A 29 2.12 13.92 0.34
CA ALA A 29 1.69 12.55 0.64
C ALA A 29 2.53 11.88 1.72
N ALA A 30 1.93 10.97 2.51
CA ALA A 30 2.62 10.30 3.63
C ALA A 30 2.64 8.76 3.51
N SER A 31 3.81 8.28 3.07
CA SER A 31 4.46 6.99 3.37
C SER A 31 5.97 7.14 3.01
N ARG A 32 6.20 7.83 1.89
CA ARG A 32 7.39 8.59 1.48
C ARG A 32 6.97 10.05 1.30
N TRP A 33 7.76 11.04 1.74
CA TRP A 33 7.47 12.45 1.44
C TRP A 33 7.62 12.69 -0.07
N LEU A 34 6.51 12.59 -0.80
CA LEU A 34 6.42 13.01 -2.19
C LEU A 34 6.29 14.52 -2.22
N ALA A 35 7.08 15.19 -3.07
CA ALA A 35 7.08 16.64 -3.19
C ALA A 35 5.69 17.19 -3.57
N SER A 36 4.93 16.42 -4.35
CA SER A 36 3.53 16.69 -4.62
C SER A 36 2.83 15.45 -5.18
N VAL A 37 1.56 15.25 -4.84
CA VAL A 37 0.63 14.35 -5.55
C VAL A 37 -0.64 15.10 -5.89
N SER A 38 -1.34 14.69 -6.95
CA SER A 38 -2.50 15.43 -7.46
C SER A 38 -3.82 15.12 -6.73
N SER A 39 -3.88 14.06 -5.92
CA SER A 39 -5.08 13.67 -5.16
C SER A 39 -4.75 12.60 -4.11
N ALA A 40 -5.70 12.34 -3.21
CA ALA A 40 -5.65 11.19 -2.30
C ALA A 40 -5.56 9.86 -3.06
N LEU A 41 -6.33 9.70 -4.15
CA LEU A 41 -6.26 8.49 -4.98
C LEU A 41 -4.84 8.24 -5.52
N VAL A 42 -4.16 9.30 -5.97
CA VAL A 42 -2.78 9.18 -6.46
C VAL A 42 -1.82 8.86 -5.32
N ALA A 43 -2.02 9.40 -4.12
CA ALA A 43 -1.21 9.03 -2.96
C ALA A 43 -1.26 7.52 -2.67
N GLU A 44 -2.46 6.92 -2.69
CA GLU A 44 -2.65 5.49 -2.48
C GLU A 44 -1.94 4.65 -3.56
N VAL A 45 -2.10 5.02 -4.82
CA VAL A 45 -1.47 4.34 -5.96
C VAL A 45 0.06 4.41 -5.84
N GLU A 46 0.60 5.55 -5.44
CA GLU A 46 2.04 5.73 -5.23
C GLU A 46 2.56 4.88 -4.08
N ALA A 47 1.83 4.81 -2.95
CA ALA A 47 2.17 3.93 -1.83
C ALA A 47 2.16 2.45 -2.23
N TYR A 48 1.17 2.03 -3.02
CA TYR A 48 1.10 0.67 -3.56
C TYR A 48 2.28 0.35 -4.49
N ARG A 49 2.63 1.27 -5.39
CA ARG A 49 3.77 1.12 -6.31
C ARG A 49 5.09 1.02 -5.54
N ASP A 50 5.29 1.87 -4.53
CA ASP A 50 6.50 1.85 -3.71
C ASP A 50 6.60 0.50 -2.92
N GLY A 51 5.46 -0.05 -2.48
CA GLY A 51 5.37 -1.41 -1.93
C GLY A 51 5.83 -2.50 -2.92
N LEU A 52 5.41 -2.43 -4.18
CA LEU A 52 5.87 -3.35 -5.24
C LEU A 52 7.38 -3.24 -5.51
N GLN A 53 7.92 -2.01 -5.55
CA GLN A 53 9.35 -1.78 -5.74
C GLN A 53 10.17 -2.36 -4.56
N MET A 54 9.65 -2.25 -3.34
CA MET A 54 10.28 -2.86 -2.17
C MET A 54 10.33 -4.38 -2.31
N ILE A 55 9.22 -5.03 -2.71
CA ILE A 55 9.15 -6.49 -2.95
C ILE A 55 10.22 -6.94 -3.94
N GLN A 56 10.34 -6.22 -5.07
CA GLN A 56 11.35 -6.52 -6.09
C GLN A 56 12.77 -6.37 -5.55
N THR A 57 13.02 -5.34 -4.74
CA THR A 57 14.35 -5.06 -4.16
C THR A 57 14.78 -6.14 -3.17
N VAL A 58 13.86 -6.63 -2.33
CA VAL A 58 14.16 -7.68 -1.35
C VAL A 58 14.14 -9.09 -1.95
N GLY A 59 13.72 -9.24 -3.21
CA GLY A 59 13.65 -10.53 -3.91
C GLY A 59 12.58 -11.48 -3.35
N ALA A 60 11.55 -10.93 -2.68
CA ALA A 60 10.47 -11.73 -2.13
C ALA A 60 9.54 -12.24 -3.25
N ARG A 61 9.17 -13.51 -3.17
CA ARG A 61 8.31 -14.18 -4.16
C ARG A 61 6.89 -14.39 -3.65
N ASP A 62 6.76 -14.78 -2.39
CA ASP A 62 5.47 -15.07 -1.76
C ASP A 62 5.07 -13.87 -0.88
N VAL A 63 4.19 -13.02 -1.41
CA VAL A 63 3.85 -11.74 -0.77
C VAL A 63 2.35 -11.50 -0.75
N ILE A 64 1.85 -10.96 0.37
CA ILE A 64 0.55 -10.28 0.45
C ILE A 64 0.82 -8.79 0.40
N LEU A 65 0.30 -8.11 -0.62
CA LEU A 65 0.26 -6.66 -0.66
C LEU A 65 -1.18 -6.21 -0.41
N GLU A 66 -1.39 -5.45 0.66
CA GLU A 66 -2.71 -5.01 1.13
C GLU A 66 -2.84 -3.50 1.04
N THR A 67 -3.99 -3.04 0.54
CA THR A 67 -4.43 -1.63 0.49
C THR A 67 -5.88 -1.57 0.94
N ASP A 68 -6.29 -0.47 1.57
CA ASP A 68 -7.67 -0.16 1.90
C ASP A 68 -8.43 0.57 0.77
N LEU A 69 -7.73 0.89 -0.33
CA LEU A 69 -8.34 1.44 -1.53
C LEU A 69 -8.97 0.33 -2.40
N ALA A 70 -10.26 0.08 -2.20
CA ALA A 70 -11.02 -0.93 -2.93
C ALA A 70 -10.92 -0.79 -4.47
N GLN A 71 -10.86 0.44 -4.98
CA GLN A 71 -10.75 0.70 -6.43
C GLN A 71 -9.49 0.08 -7.04
N LEU A 72 -8.39 0.05 -6.29
CA LEU A 72 -7.11 -0.45 -6.76
C LEU A 72 -7.08 -1.98 -6.79
N VAL A 73 -7.79 -2.63 -5.86
CA VAL A 73 -7.94 -4.09 -5.82
C VAL A 73 -8.86 -4.61 -6.94
N SER A 74 -9.75 -3.75 -7.45
CA SER A 74 -10.72 -4.10 -8.50
C SER A 74 -10.24 -3.89 -9.95
N LEU A 75 -8.98 -3.49 -10.15
CA LEU A 75 -8.34 -3.33 -11.48
C LEU A 75 -7.90 -4.68 -12.06
#